data_AF-A0AAN1SZL8-F1
#
_entry.id   AF-A0AAN1SZL8-F1
#
_cell.length_a   1.000
_cell.length_b   1.000
_cell.length_c   1.000
_cell.angle_alpha   90.00
_cell.angle_beta   90.00
_cell.angle_gamma   90.00
#
_symmetry.space_group_name_H-M   'P 1'
#
loop_
_entity.id
_entity.type
_entity.pdbx_description
1 polymer ?
#
loop_
_entity_poly.entity_id
_entity_poly.type
_entity_poly.pdbx_seq_one_letter_code
_entity_poly.pdbx_strand_id
1 'polypeptide(L)'
;MANFLTNLFSSGASSLVTAVGDAIDKVITSDEERKELDNELARATMQHEAQMASLGLQEKQAYLADLDSARVNQSRVQESEHSSWLAKNVHSFLAISIIGLTFFMYWYIAFSDESANKIMAPNSPMKDIVIYILGALTTVATQVVSYFFGSSSGSADKSKALNALVKKSET
;
A
#
# COMPACT_ATOMS: atom_id res chain seq x y z
N MET A 1 -7.02 -25.28 -41.82
CA MET A 1 -6.09 -26.15 -41.04
C MET A 1 -6.25 -26.00 -39.51
N ALA A 2 -7.43 -25.64 -38.99
CA ALA A 2 -7.66 -25.47 -37.54
C ALA A 2 -8.18 -26.73 -36.82
N ASN A 3 -8.63 -27.75 -37.57
CA ASN A 3 -9.31 -28.93 -37.00
C ASN A 3 -8.37 -30.10 -36.64
N PHE A 4 -7.11 -30.04 -37.04
CA PHE A 4 -6.13 -31.10 -36.78
C PHE A 4 -5.52 -30.98 -35.36
N LEU A 5 -5.15 -29.76 -34.95
CA LEU A 5 -4.58 -29.51 -33.63
C LEU A 5 -5.63 -29.75 -32.53
N THR A 6 -6.87 -29.29 -32.70
CA THR A 6 -7.94 -29.50 -31.71
C THR A 6 -8.25 -30.98 -31.47
N ASN A 7 -8.16 -31.83 -32.50
CA ASN A 7 -8.40 -33.27 -32.37
C ASN A 7 -7.18 -34.04 -31.81
N LEU A 8 -5.96 -33.57 -32.07
CA LEU A 8 -4.74 -34.14 -31.48
C LEU A 8 -4.64 -33.81 -29.98
N PHE A 9 -5.00 -32.58 -29.59
CA PHE A 9 -5.02 -32.15 -28.20
C PHE A 9 -6.25 -32.68 -27.43
N SER A 10 -7.43 -32.82 -28.03
CA SER A 10 -8.60 -33.39 -27.33
C SER A 10 -8.47 -34.90 -27.08
N SER A 11 -7.87 -35.64 -28.01
CA SER A 11 -7.66 -37.08 -27.86
C SER A 11 -6.52 -37.43 -26.89
N GLY A 12 -5.48 -36.60 -26.81
CA GLY A 12 -4.34 -36.80 -25.88
C GLY A 12 -4.58 -36.24 -24.48
N ALA A 13 -5.30 -35.13 -24.35
CA ALA A 13 -5.61 -34.55 -23.05
C ALA A 13 -6.66 -35.36 -22.27
N SER A 14 -7.65 -35.94 -22.97
CA SER A 14 -8.67 -36.78 -22.32
C SER A 14 -8.07 -38.04 -21.70
N SER A 15 -7.12 -38.70 -22.38
CA SER A 15 -6.45 -39.89 -21.83
C SER A 15 -5.49 -39.57 -20.68
N LEU A 16 -4.82 -38.41 -20.71
CA LEU A 16 -3.98 -37.95 -19.60
C LEU A 16 -4.80 -37.55 -18.38
N VAL A 17 -5.92 -36.84 -18.55
CA VAL A 17 -6.82 -36.48 -17.44
C VAL A 17 -7.47 -37.73 -16.84
N THR A 18 -7.83 -38.71 -17.67
CA THR A 18 -8.38 -39.99 -17.19
C THR A 18 -7.30 -40.82 -16.48
N ALA A 19 -6.07 -40.89 -17.00
CA ALA A 19 -4.98 -41.60 -16.35
C ALA A 19 -4.52 -40.94 -15.03
N VAL A 20 -4.58 -39.61 -14.95
CA VAL A 20 -4.31 -38.87 -13.70
C VAL A 20 -5.48 -39.06 -12.71
N GLY A 21 -6.72 -39.01 -13.19
CA GLY A 21 -7.91 -39.33 -12.38
C GLY A 21 -7.83 -40.74 -11.80
N ASP A 22 -7.55 -41.74 -12.64
CA ASP A 22 -7.43 -43.14 -12.25
C ASP A 22 -6.20 -43.39 -11.35
N ALA A 23 -5.08 -42.68 -11.53
CA ALA A 23 -3.92 -42.81 -10.66
C ALA A 23 -4.17 -42.22 -9.27
N ILE A 24 -4.88 -41.09 -9.19
CA ILE A 24 -5.31 -40.50 -7.92
C ILE A 24 -6.33 -41.44 -7.24
N ASP A 25 -7.27 -42.02 -7.99
CA ASP A 25 -8.28 -42.95 -7.45
C ASP A 25 -7.67 -44.28 -6.98
N LYS A 26 -6.65 -44.78 -7.68
CA LYS A 26 -6.02 -46.08 -7.40
C LYS A 26 -4.97 -46.03 -6.29
N VAL A 27 -4.40 -44.87 -6.00
CA VAL A 27 -3.47 -44.67 -4.87
C VAL A 27 -4.22 -44.40 -3.57
N ILE A 28 -5.49 -43.95 -3.63
CA ILE A 28 -6.29 -43.66 -2.44
C ILE A 28 -7.56 -44.53 -2.44
N THR A 29 -7.47 -45.71 -1.83
CA THR A 29 -8.53 -46.74 -1.85
C THR A 29 -9.43 -46.77 -0.59
N SER A 30 -9.09 -46.09 0.52
CA SER A 30 -9.95 -46.06 1.72
C SER A 30 -10.55 -44.68 2.01
N ASP A 31 -11.84 -44.64 2.35
CA ASP A 31 -12.56 -43.40 2.72
C ASP A 31 -11.95 -42.72 3.96
N GLU A 32 -11.28 -43.49 4.82
CA GLU A 32 -10.60 -43.01 6.02
C GLU A 32 -9.28 -42.29 5.69
N GLU A 33 -8.45 -42.83 4.78
CA GLU A 33 -7.24 -42.14 4.32
C GLU A 33 -7.57 -40.89 3.50
N ARG A 34 -8.68 -40.86 2.75
CA ARG A 34 -9.19 -39.63 2.10
C ARG A 34 -9.53 -38.54 3.12
N LYS A 35 -10.24 -38.90 4.20
CA LYS A 35 -10.58 -37.96 5.27
C LYS A 35 -9.37 -37.49 6.06
N GLU A 36 -8.38 -38.34 6.25
CA GLU A 36 -7.15 -37.98 6.97
C GLU A 36 -6.28 -37.05 6.11
N LEU A 37 -6.16 -37.35 4.81
CA LEU A 37 -5.51 -36.47 3.84
C LEU A 37 -6.25 -35.13 3.71
N ASP A 38 -7.57 -35.12 3.62
CA ASP A 38 -8.38 -33.88 3.58
C ASP A 38 -8.18 -33.04 4.85
N ASN A 39 -8.06 -33.66 6.03
CA ASN A 39 -7.74 -32.97 7.27
C ASN A 39 -6.32 -32.40 7.27
N GLU A 40 -5.34 -33.15 6.78
CA GLU A 40 -3.96 -32.70 6.68
C GLU A 40 -3.81 -31.57 5.66
N LEU A 41 -4.49 -31.66 4.53
CA LEU A 41 -4.54 -30.63 3.49
C LEU A 41 -5.26 -29.39 3.99
N ALA A 42 -6.35 -29.52 4.75
CA ALA A 42 -7.00 -28.41 5.42
C ALA A 42 -6.08 -27.74 6.46
N ARG A 43 -5.34 -28.52 7.26
CA ARG A 43 -4.34 -27.99 8.20
C ARG A 43 -3.20 -27.27 7.51
N ALA A 44 -2.65 -27.85 6.43
CA ALA A 44 -1.59 -27.25 5.64
C ALA A 44 -2.07 -25.95 4.96
N THR A 45 -3.31 -25.93 4.45
CA THR A 45 -3.90 -24.74 3.83
C THR A 45 -4.12 -23.63 4.88
N MET A 46 -4.66 -23.96 6.05
CA MET A 46 -4.82 -23.01 7.16
C MET A 46 -3.47 -22.46 7.65
N GLN A 47 -2.44 -23.31 7.77
CA GLN A 47 -1.09 -22.88 8.14
C GLN A 47 -0.47 -21.97 7.08
N HIS A 48 -0.64 -22.30 5.80
CA HIS A 48 -0.17 -21.47 4.70
C HIS A 48 -0.88 -20.12 4.66
N GLU A 49 -2.20 -20.08 4.85
CA GLU A 49 -2.96 -18.83 4.95
C GLU A 49 -2.52 -17.97 6.13
N ALA A 50 -2.33 -18.57 7.31
CA ALA A 50 -1.81 -17.86 8.48
C ALA A 50 -0.39 -17.32 8.23
N GLN A 51 0.47 -18.11 7.59
CA GLN A 51 1.83 -17.70 7.23
C GLN A 51 1.81 -16.55 6.22
N MET A 52 1.01 -16.63 5.17
CA MET A 52 0.83 -15.56 4.19
C MET A 52 0.27 -14.28 4.83
N ALA A 53 -0.68 -14.40 5.75
CA ALA A 53 -1.20 -13.26 6.51
C ALA A 53 -0.10 -12.62 7.36
N SER A 54 0.72 -13.42 8.06
CA SER A 54 1.83 -12.91 8.86
C SER A 54 2.93 -12.24 8.03
N LEU A 55 3.27 -12.80 6.87
CA LEU A 55 4.23 -12.21 5.92
C LEU A 55 3.71 -10.87 5.39
N GLY A 56 2.42 -10.79 5.03
CA GLY A 56 1.80 -9.53 4.60
C GLY A 56 1.76 -8.47 5.70
N LEU A 57 1.62 -8.87 6.96
CA LEU A 57 1.74 -7.95 8.10
C LEU A 57 3.20 -7.48 8.28
N GLN A 58 4.16 -8.40 8.17
CA GLN A 58 5.59 -8.10 8.30
C GLN A 58 6.08 -7.16 7.18
N GLU A 59 5.63 -7.36 5.94
CA GLU A 59 5.93 -6.49 4.81
C GLU A 59 5.38 -5.07 5.02
N LYS A 60 4.11 -4.96 5.45
CA LYS A 60 3.52 -3.65 5.81
C LYS A 60 4.29 -2.99 6.95
N GLN A 61 4.72 -3.76 7.94
CA GLN A 61 5.47 -3.23 9.07
C GLN A 61 6.88 -2.77 8.67
N ALA A 62 7.56 -3.50 7.78
CA ALA A 62 8.84 -3.09 7.21
C ALA A 62 8.70 -1.80 6.39
N TYR A 63 7.67 -1.71 5.54
CA TYR A 63 7.37 -0.50 4.78
C TYR A 63 7.09 0.72 5.69
N LEU A 64 6.32 0.51 6.76
CA LEU A 64 6.05 1.56 7.75
C LEU A 64 7.31 1.94 8.55
N ALA A 65 8.19 0.99 8.85
CA ALA A 65 9.45 1.24 9.56
C ALA A 65 10.42 2.08 8.72
N ASP A 66 10.49 1.84 7.41
CA ASP A 66 11.27 2.67 6.49
C ASP A 66 10.78 4.13 6.47
N LEU A 67 9.46 4.35 6.47
CA LEU A 67 8.87 5.70 6.59
C LEU A 67 9.14 6.34 7.97
N ASP A 68 9.20 5.53 9.03
CA ASP A 68 9.46 6.01 10.38
C ASP A 68 10.92 6.42 10.59
N SER A 69 11.87 5.77 9.90
CA SER A 69 13.30 6.10 9.97
C SER A 69 13.61 7.57 9.64
N ALA A 70 12.87 8.15 8.67
CA ALA A 70 12.99 9.56 8.30
C ALA A 70 12.44 10.51 9.39
N ARG A 71 11.36 10.10 10.06
CA ARG A 71 10.76 10.86 11.18
C ARG A 71 11.62 10.79 12.43
N VAL A 72 12.19 9.62 12.73
CA VAL A 72 13.14 9.41 13.84
C VAL A 72 14.44 10.18 13.61
N ASN A 73 14.94 10.22 12.37
CA ASN A 73 16.10 11.05 12.06
C ASN A 73 15.81 12.53 12.35
N GLN A 74 14.62 13.01 11.99
CA GLN A 74 14.19 14.38 12.27
C GLN A 74 13.98 14.64 13.77
N SER A 75 13.46 13.69 14.55
CA SER A 75 13.36 13.83 16.00
C SER A 75 14.75 13.90 16.66
N ARG A 76 15.69 13.06 16.22
CA ARG A 76 17.09 13.08 16.68
C ARG A 76 17.80 14.38 16.35
N VAL A 77 17.53 14.98 15.19
CA VAL A 77 18.05 16.31 14.82
C VAL A 77 17.43 17.42 15.68
N GLN A 78 16.15 17.30 16.07
CA GLN A 78 15.51 18.26 16.98
C GLN A 78 16.04 18.15 18.42
N GLU A 79 16.29 16.94 18.91
CA GLU A 79 16.82 16.64 20.25
C GLU A 79 18.33 16.97 20.37
N SER A 80 19.07 16.98 19.27
CA SER A 80 20.50 17.31 19.31
C SER A 80 20.75 18.77 19.73
N GLU A 81 21.61 18.93 20.75
CA GLU A 81 21.96 20.24 21.32
C GLU A 81 22.75 21.14 20.35
N HIS A 82 23.50 20.54 19.42
CA HIS A 82 24.32 21.26 18.44
C HIS A 82 23.60 21.62 17.13
N SER A 83 22.32 21.27 16.98
CA SER A 83 21.58 21.56 15.75
C SER A 83 21.15 23.04 15.71
N SER A 84 21.53 23.73 14.63
CA SER A 84 21.17 25.13 14.39
C SER A 84 19.66 25.33 14.38
N TRP A 85 19.18 26.47 14.89
CA TRP A 85 17.75 26.82 14.94
C TRP A 85 17.06 26.69 13.58
N LEU A 86 17.78 26.98 12.49
CA LEU A 86 17.30 26.82 11.13
C LEU A 86 17.09 25.34 10.77
N ALA A 87 18.04 24.47 11.09
CA ALA A 87 17.96 23.03 10.80
C ALA A 87 16.78 22.37 11.52
N LYS A 88 16.42 22.83 12.72
CA LYS A 88 15.27 22.32 13.49
C LYS A 88 13.92 22.67 12.86
N ASN A 89 13.83 23.81 12.17
CA ASN A 89 12.55 24.35 11.67
C ASN A 89 12.40 24.32 10.14
N VAL A 90 13.45 23.98 9.39
CA VAL A 90 13.44 23.94 7.91
C VAL A 90 12.26 23.14 7.36
N HIS A 91 11.95 21.98 7.94
CA HIS A 91 10.85 21.15 7.45
C HIS A 91 9.48 21.78 7.70
N SER A 92 9.25 22.38 8.87
CA SER A 92 8.00 23.09 9.18
C SER A 92 7.83 24.33 8.32
N PHE A 93 8.90 25.09 8.09
CA PHE A 93 8.89 26.23 7.18
C PHE A 93 8.61 25.81 5.74
N LEU A 94 9.27 24.75 5.25
CA LEU A 94 9.03 24.21 3.90
C LEU A 94 7.56 23.78 3.73
N ALA A 95 6.99 23.12 4.74
CA ALA A 95 5.59 22.69 4.71
C ALA A 95 4.61 23.87 4.68
N ILE A 96 4.82 24.88 5.54
CA ILE A 96 4.02 26.10 5.56
C ILE A 96 4.15 26.84 4.23
N SER A 97 5.35 26.92 3.66
CA SER A 97 5.59 27.53 2.36
C SER A 97 4.86 26.80 1.23
N ILE A 98 4.93 25.48 1.16
CA ILE A 98 4.24 24.68 0.12
C ILE A 98 2.72 24.82 0.23
N ILE A 99 2.18 24.71 1.44
CA ILE A 99 0.73 24.86 1.68
C ILE A 99 0.29 26.29 1.36
N GLY A 100 1.00 27.28 1.89
CA GLY A 100 0.70 28.70 1.68
C GLY A 100 0.75 29.09 0.21
N LEU A 101 1.77 28.63 -0.53
CA LEU A 101 1.88 28.89 -1.97
C LEU A 101 0.78 28.20 -2.77
N THR A 102 0.36 26.99 -2.36
CA THR A 102 -0.75 26.26 -3.00
C THR A 102 -2.07 27.01 -2.83
N PHE A 103 -2.40 27.44 -1.61
CA PHE A 103 -3.59 28.26 -1.34
C PHE A 103 -3.53 29.61 -2.05
N PHE A 104 -2.35 30.25 -2.08
CA PHE A 104 -2.14 31.48 -2.84
C PHE A 104 -2.41 31.27 -4.34
N MET A 105 -1.94 30.16 -4.91
CA MET A 105 -2.19 29.84 -6.32
C MET A 105 -3.67 29.60 -6.59
N TYR A 106 -4.39 28.95 -5.67
CA TYR A 106 -5.84 28.73 -5.80
C TYR A 106 -6.59 30.04 -5.74
N TRP A 107 -6.21 30.90 -4.80
CA TRP A 107 -6.74 32.24 -4.69
C TRP A 107 -6.47 33.06 -5.96
N TYR A 108 -5.24 33.03 -6.49
CA TYR A 108 -4.89 33.72 -7.72
C TYR A 108 -5.72 33.21 -8.90
N ILE A 109 -5.84 31.90 -9.08
CA ILE A 109 -6.62 31.32 -10.19
C ILE A 109 -8.12 31.64 -10.06
N ALA A 110 -8.66 31.58 -8.84
CA ALA A 110 -10.09 31.79 -8.59
C ALA A 110 -10.52 33.26 -8.67
N PHE A 111 -9.64 34.21 -8.28
CA PHE A 111 -10.01 35.62 -8.11
C PHE A 111 -9.28 36.60 -9.04
N SER A 112 -8.29 36.18 -9.83
CA SER A 112 -7.66 37.09 -10.81
C SER A 112 -8.44 37.13 -12.13
N ASP A 113 -8.77 38.35 -12.59
CA ASP A 113 -9.43 38.58 -13.87
C ASP A 113 -8.64 38.02 -15.05
N GLU A 114 -7.31 38.01 -14.94
CA GLU A 114 -6.43 37.41 -15.95
C GLU A 114 -6.59 35.88 -16.00
N SER A 115 -6.73 35.22 -14.85
CA SER A 115 -6.97 33.77 -14.82
C SER A 115 -8.35 33.43 -15.37
N ALA A 116 -9.39 34.18 -15.00
CA ALA A 116 -10.75 33.95 -15.51
C ALA A 116 -10.84 34.09 -17.04
N ASN A 117 -10.13 35.07 -17.62
CA ASN A 117 -10.27 35.43 -19.03
C ASN A 117 -9.24 34.76 -19.96
N LYS A 118 -8.06 34.35 -19.47
CA LYS A 118 -7.00 33.73 -20.30
C LYS A 118 -6.73 32.26 -19.94
N ILE A 119 -6.70 31.94 -18.66
CA ILE A 119 -6.26 30.63 -18.15
C ILE A 119 -7.44 29.65 -18.07
N MET A 120 -8.59 30.12 -17.57
CA MET A 120 -9.82 29.35 -17.37
C MET A 120 -10.89 29.67 -18.43
N ALA A 121 -10.50 30.29 -19.54
CA ALA A 121 -11.41 30.64 -20.62
C ALA A 121 -12.16 29.40 -21.16
N PRO A 122 -13.46 29.54 -21.50
CA PRO A 122 -14.20 28.45 -22.13
C PRO A 122 -13.51 27.99 -23.43
N ASN A 123 -13.28 26.68 -23.55
CA ASN A 123 -12.61 26.02 -24.69
C ASN A 123 -11.10 26.26 -24.84
N SER A 124 -10.39 26.70 -23.79
CA SER A 124 -8.92 26.74 -23.80
C SER A 124 -8.30 25.40 -23.39
N PRO A 125 -7.33 24.85 -24.15
CA PRO A 125 -6.52 23.70 -23.71
C PRO A 125 -5.78 23.93 -22.40
N MET A 126 -5.47 25.20 -22.06
CA MET A 126 -4.80 25.54 -20.80
C MET A 126 -5.66 25.22 -19.58
N LYS A 127 -6.98 25.36 -19.67
CA LYS A 127 -7.90 25.09 -18.56
C LYS A 127 -7.77 23.65 -18.09
N ASP A 128 -7.75 22.68 -19.02
CA ASP A 128 -7.68 21.26 -18.68
C ASP A 128 -6.32 20.90 -18.07
N ILE A 129 -5.24 21.48 -18.59
CA ILE A 129 -3.88 21.34 -18.02
C ILE A 129 -3.82 21.93 -16.61
N VAL A 130 -4.39 23.10 -16.39
CA VAL A 130 -4.41 23.78 -15.09
C VAL A 130 -5.22 22.98 -14.08
N ILE A 131 -6.39 22.45 -14.45
CA ILE A 131 -7.19 21.58 -13.58
C ILE A 131 -6.41 20.30 -13.23
N TYR A 132 -5.70 19.70 -14.18
CA TYR A 132 -4.85 18.55 -13.91
C TYR A 132 -3.73 18.87 -12.91
N ILE A 133 -3.04 19.99 -13.09
CA ILE A 133 -2.00 20.47 -12.17
C ILE A 133 -2.59 20.78 -10.79
N LEU A 134 -3.78 21.40 -10.72
CA LEU A 134 -4.50 21.65 -9.46
C LEU A 134 -4.83 20.33 -8.74
N GLY A 135 -5.23 19.29 -9.46
CA GLY A 135 -5.44 17.95 -8.88
C GLY A 135 -4.16 17.36 -8.29
N ALA A 136 -3.04 17.43 -9.04
CA ALA A 136 -1.73 16.98 -8.57
C ALA A 136 -1.26 17.77 -7.33
N LEU A 137 -1.41 19.10 -7.33
CA LEU A 137 -1.05 19.96 -6.20
C LEU A 137 -1.92 19.71 -4.97
N THR A 138 -3.23 19.49 -5.14
CA THR A 138 -4.12 19.08 -4.04
C THR A 138 -3.61 17.80 -3.38
N THR A 139 -3.15 16.85 -4.19
CA THR A 139 -2.61 15.57 -3.71
C THR A 139 -1.33 15.78 -2.92
N VAL A 140 -0.39 16.57 -3.43
CA VAL A 140 0.86 16.90 -2.72
C VAL A 140 0.56 17.65 -1.41
N ALA A 141 -0.34 18.63 -1.41
CA ALA A 141 -0.75 19.34 -0.20
C ALA A 141 -1.36 18.39 0.84
N THR A 142 -2.20 17.45 0.41
CA THR A 142 -2.78 16.41 1.27
C THR A 142 -1.73 15.48 1.85
N GLN A 143 -0.71 15.10 1.05
CA GLN A 143 0.43 14.30 1.53
C GLN A 143 1.25 15.05 2.58
N VAL A 144 1.51 16.35 2.38
CA VAL A 144 2.19 17.19 3.38
C VAL A 144 1.37 17.26 4.67
N VAL A 145 0.08 17.56 4.58
CA VAL A 145 -0.82 17.57 5.75
C VAL A 145 -0.83 16.20 6.45
N SER A 146 -0.87 15.11 5.68
CA SER A 146 -0.81 13.74 6.21
C SER A 146 0.55 13.39 6.83
N TYR A 147 1.64 13.98 6.37
CA TYR A 147 2.94 13.79 6.99
C TYR A 147 2.99 14.42 8.39
N PHE A 148 2.42 15.61 8.57
CA PHE A 148 2.42 16.33 9.86
C PHE A 148 1.30 15.89 10.82
N PHE A 149 0.10 15.65 10.31
CA PHE A 149 -1.09 15.32 11.12
C PHE A 149 -1.49 13.84 11.04
N GLY A 150 -0.96 13.10 10.07
CA GLY A 150 -1.18 11.66 9.94
C GLY A 150 -0.27 10.86 10.87
N SER A 151 -0.81 10.58 12.06
CA SER A 151 -0.48 9.48 12.96
C SER A 151 1.04 9.21 13.11
N SER A 152 1.80 10.19 13.58
CA SER A 152 3.11 9.89 14.20
C SER A 152 2.91 9.34 15.63
N SER A 153 1.98 9.88 16.40
CA SER A 153 1.66 9.37 17.75
C SER A 153 0.87 8.06 17.75
N GLY A 154 -0.05 7.88 16.78
CA GLY A 154 -0.90 6.70 16.72
C GLY A 154 -0.14 5.39 16.46
N SER A 155 0.96 5.43 15.70
CA SER A 155 1.80 4.25 15.45
C SER A 155 2.67 3.90 16.65
N ALA A 156 3.22 4.90 17.34
CA ALA A 156 3.98 4.69 18.58
C ALA A 156 3.09 4.10 19.69
N ASP A 157 1.86 4.61 19.83
CA ASP A 157 0.91 4.10 20.82
C ASP A 157 0.36 2.72 20.45
N LYS A 158 0.14 2.45 19.16
CA LYS A 158 -0.21 1.10 18.66
C LYS A 158 0.92 0.10 18.89
N SER A 159 2.17 0.48 18.65
CA SER A 159 3.34 -0.38 18.91
C SER A 159 3.51 -0.66 20.40
N LYS A 160 3.29 0.34 21.27
CA LYS A 160 3.28 0.13 22.73
C LYS A 160 2.13 -0.79 23.17
N ALA A 161 0.94 -0.60 22.64
CA ALA A 161 -0.22 -1.45 22.93
C ALA A 161 -0.02 -2.90 22.45
N LEU A 162 0.52 -3.09 21.24
CA LEU A 162 0.88 -4.41 20.69
C LEU A 162 1.94 -5.11 21.55
N ASN A 163 3.01 -4.42 21.91
CA ASN A 163 4.04 -4.98 22.79
C ASN A 163 3.49 -5.33 24.18
N ALA A 164 2.56 -4.54 24.71
CA ALA A 164 1.89 -4.86 25.98
C ALA A 164 0.98 -6.10 25.88
N LEU A 165 0.30 -6.30 24.75
CA LEU A 165 -0.52 -7.49 24.49
C LEU A 165 0.34 -8.76 24.33
N VAL A 166 1.43 -8.67 23.57
CA VAL A 166 2.39 -9.80 23.39
C VAL A 166 3.01 -10.20 24.73
N LYS A 167 3.44 -9.23 25.54
CA LYS A 167 4.01 -9.50 26.87
C LYS A 167 3.00 -10.13 27.83
N LYS A 168 1.70 -9.83 27.68
CA LYS A 168 0.63 -10.43 28.49
C LYS A 168 0.26 -11.84 28.04
N SER A 169 0.49 -12.20 26.78
CA SER A 169 0.29 -13.58 26.30
C SER A 169 1.42 -14.53 26.65
N GLU A 170 2.58 -14.02 27.05
CA GLU A 170 3.74 -14.81 27.50
C GLU A 170 3.75 -15.12 29.01
N THR A 171 2.81 -14.54 29.77
CA THR A 171 2.60 -14.78 31.22
C THR A 171 1.31 -15.53 31.48
#